data_AF-A0A946B398-F1
#
_entry.id   AF-A0A946B398-F1
#
_cell.length_a   1.000
_cell.length_b   1.000
_cell.length_c   1.000
_cell.angle_alpha   90.00
_cell.angle_beta   90.00
_cell.angle_gamma   90.00
#
_symmetry.space_group_name_H-M   'P 1'
#
loop_
_entity.id
_entity.type
_entity.pdbx_description
1 polymer ?
#
loop_
_entity_poly.entity_id
_entity_poly.type
_entity_poly.pdbx_seq_one_letter_code
_entity_poly.pdbx_strand_id
1 'polypeptide(L)'
;PDYDSHRGAHNIMGWAVSPGDAVAFDFRVVHGAPANDSPSTQRRAFSLRLVGEDATFVRHQDKVTSPPFPGVSLQHGDALSGPEFPVLLGAP
;
A
#
# COMPACT_ATOMS: atom_id res chain seq x y z
N PRO A 1 2.22 -13.07 13.89
CA PRO A 1 2.68 -12.72 15.24
C PRO A 1 1.76 -11.65 15.83
N ASP A 2 1.49 -11.69 17.14
CA ASP A 2 0.75 -10.63 17.80
C ASP A 2 1.74 -9.55 18.26
N TYR A 3 1.92 -8.55 17.41
CA TYR A 3 2.83 -7.44 17.65
C TYR A 3 2.29 -6.46 18.70
N ASP A 4 0.98 -6.42 18.93
CA ASP A 4 0.36 -5.46 19.85
C ASP A 4 0.46 -5.90 21.31
N SER A 5 0.35 -7.21 21.60
CA SER A 5 0.57 -7.72 22.96
C SER A 5 2.05 -7.79 23.37
N HIS A 6 2.99 -7.72 22.41
CA HIS A 6 4.44 -7.86 22.67
C HIS A 6 5.26 -6.67 22.16
N ARG A 7 4.71 -5.46 22.17
CA ARG A 7 5.38 -4.28 21.60
C ARG A 7 6.80 -4.02 22.13
N GLY A 8 7.04 -4.29 23.42
CA GLY A 8 8.35 -4.11 24.05
C GLY A 8 9.44 -5.07 23.55
N ALA A 9 9.08 -6.15 22.87
CA ALA A 9 10.02 -7.11 22.28
C ALA A 9 10.49 -6.72 20.87
N HIS A 10 9.97 -5.61 20.32
CA HIS A 10 10.22 -5.20 18.95
C HIS A 10 10.65 -3.74 18.89
N ASN A 11 11.54 -3.41 17.93
CA ASN A 11 11.83 -2.03 17.62
C ASN A 11 10.71 -1.44 16.74
N ILE A 12 9.74 -0.79 17.38
CA ILE A 12 8.60 -0.17 16.72
C ILE A 12 8.86 1.33 16.57
N MET A 13 8.91 1.80 15.34
CA MET A 13 9.09 3.21 15.01
C MET A 13 7.73 3.84 14.64
N GLY A 14 7.57 5.12 14.95
CA GLY A 14 6.37 5.89 14.62
C GLY A 14 6.68 7.38 14.54
N TRP A 15 5.89 8.10 13.75
CA TRP A 15 6.09 9.52 13.47
C TRP A 15 4.77 10.27 13.57
N ALA A 16 4.80 11.47 14.16
CA ALA A 16 3.73 12.42 13.99
C ALA A 16 3.79 13.00 12.57
N VAL A 17 2.63 13.15 11.92
CA VAL A 17 2.51 13.65 10.55
C VAL A 17 1.50 14.79 10.49
N SER A 18 1.81 15.81 9.69
CA SER A 18 0.91 16.92 9.36
C SER A 18 0.33 16.76 7.94
N PRO A 19 -0.76 17.45 7.58
CA PRO A 19 -1.25 17.48 6.21
C PRO A 19 -0.14 17.92 5.24
N GLY A 20 0.18 17.06 4.27
CA GLY A 20 1.27 17.27 3.31
C GLY A 20 2.50 16.38 3.55
N ASP A 21 2.67 15.85 4.76
CA ASP A 21 3.73 14.90 5.05
C ASP A 21 3.42 13.52 4.46
N ALA A 22 4.46 12.77 4.10
CA ALA A 22 4.34 11.42 3.57
C ALA A 22 5.32 10.48 4.29
N VAL A 23 4.88 9.22 4.47
CA VAL A 23 5.72 8.12 4.93
C VAL A 23 5.80 7.10 3.82
N ALA A 24 7.00 6.81 3.33
CA ALA A 24 7.26 5.78 2.34
C ALA A 24 8.02 4.62 2.99
N PHE A 25 7.63 3.39 2.67
CA PHE A 25 8.25 2.18 3.19
C PHE A 25 8.16 1.04 2.17
N ASP A 26 9.09 0.07 2.28
CA ASP A 26 9.14 -1.13 1.45
C ASP A 26 7.97 -2.07 1.76
N PHE A 27 7.44 -2.79 0.76
CA PHE A 27 6.30 -3.71 0.90
C PHE A 27 6.49 -4.82 1.94
N ARG A 28 7.74 -5.13 2.31
CA ARG A 28 8.08 -6.14 3.32
C ARG A 28 8.03 -5.60 4.74
N VAL A 29 7.90 -4.30 4.93
CA VAL A 29 7.82 -3.69 6.27
C VAL A 29 6.46 -4.02 6.89
N VAL A 30 6.51 -4.72 8.03
CA VAL A 30 5.33 -4.87 8.89
C VAL A 30 4.97 -3.49 9.42
N HIS A 31 3.75 -3.06 9.13
CA HIS A 31 3.27 -1.74 9.50
C HIS A 31 1.83 -1.83 9.98
N GLY A 32 1.43 -0.81 10.73
CA GLY A 32 0.09 -0.64 11.25
C GLY A 32 -0.11 0.81 11.66
N ALA A 33 -1.34 1.16 12.04
CA ALA A 33 -1.66 2.46 12.55
C ALA A 33 -2.48 2.30 13.83
N PRO A 34 -2.22 3.11 14.88
CA PRO A 34 -3.04 3.07 16.09
C PRO A 34 -4.48 3.48 15.78
N ALA A 35 -5.38 3.15 16.72
CA ALA A 35 -6.75 3.62 16.72
C ALA A 35 -6.80 5.16 16.70
N ASN A 36 -7.89 5.71 16.16
CA ASN A 36 -8.15 7.14 16.26
C ASN A 36 -8.96 7.41 17.52
N ASP A 37 -8.32 7.98 18.54
CA ASP A 37 -8.95 8.26 19.83
C ASP A 37 -9.71 9.59 19.85
N SER A 38 -9.74 10.34 18.74
CA SER A 38 -10.50 11.59 18.66
C SER A 38 -12.01 11.32 18.56
N PRO A 39 -12.84 11.97 19.39
CA PRO A 39 -14.30 11.80 19.36
C PRO A 39 -14.96 12.50 18.16
N SER A 40 -14.28 13.46 17.52
CA SER A 40 -14.87 14.32 16.49
C SER A 40 -14.00 14.54 15.26
N THR A 41 -12.71 14.23 15.32
CA THR A 41 -11.77 14.43 14.21
C THR A 41 -11.53 13.12 13.47
N GLN A 42 -11.71 13.13 12.15
CA GLN A 42 -11.40 11.98 11.31
C GLN A 42 -9.94 12.01 10.85
N ARG A 43 -9.23 10.88 10.96
CA ARG A 43 -7.96 10.66 10.27
C ARG A 43 -8.24 10.30 8.81
N ARG A 44 -7.78 11.14 7.87
CA ARG A 44 -7.83 10.88 6.43
C ARG A 44 -6.42 10.73 5.90
N ALA A 45 -6.21 9.69 5.10
CA ALA A 45 -4.95 9.45 4.41
C ALA A 45 -5.25 8.94 3.00
N PHE A 46 -4.33 9.22 2.09
CA PHE A 46 -4.30 8.63 0.77
C PHE A 46 -3.03 7.77 0.67
N SER A 47 -3.17 6.54 0.15
CA SER A 47 -2.07 5.59 0.04
C SER A 47 -1.82 5.22 -1.41
N LEU A 48 -0.56 5.25 -1.82
CA LEU A 48 -0.10 4.78 -3.12
C LEU A 48 0.66 3.47 -2.97
N ARG A 49 0.57 2.64 -4.01
CA ARG A 49 1.48 1.50 -4.23
C ARG A 49 2.29 1.82 -5.46
N LEU A 50 3.58 2.03 -5.28
CA LEU A 50 4.53 2.29 -6.36
C LEU A 50 5.33 1.01 -6.60
N VAL A 51 5.47 0.64 -7.86
CA VAL A 51 6.15 -0.58 -8.28
C VAL A 51 7.16 -0.26 -9.36
N GLY A 52 8.20 -1.10 -9.47
CA GLY A 52 9.20 -1.00 -10.52
C GLY A 52 8.66 -1.42 -11.89
N GLU A 53 9.44 -1.14 -12.93
CA GLU A 53 9.17 -1.53 -14.31
C GLU A 53 9.14 -3.05 -14.54
N ASP A 54 9.77 -3.80 -13.63
CA ASP A 54 9.86 -5.26 -13.64
C ASP A 54 8.65 -5.94 -12.97
N ALA A 55 7.71 -5.17 -12.42
CA ALA A 55 6.52 -5.71 -11.78
C ALA A 55 5.53 -6.30 -12.79
N THR A 56 5.07 -7.52 -12.50
CA THR A 56 4.10 -8.25 -13.34
C THR A 56 2.74 -8.41 -12.65
N PHE A 57 1.69 -8.48 -13.45
CA PHE A 57 0.33 -8.77 -13.00
C PHE A 57 0.22 -10.19 -12.45
N VAL A 58 -0.44 -10.34 -11.30
CA VAL A 58 -0.75 -11.64 -10.71
C VAL A 58 -2.26 -11.86 -10.73
N ARG A 59 -2.71 -12.82 -11.54
CA ARG A 59 -4.10 -13.27 -11.55
C ARG A 59 -4.30 -14.45 -10.60
N HIS A 60 -5.11 -14.26 -9.57
CA HIS A 60 -5.59 -15.34 -8.70
C HIS A 60 -7.07 -15.58 -8.98
N GLN A 61 -7.44 -16.77 -9.45
CA GLN A 61 -8.82 -17.09 -9.83
C GLN A 61 -9.80 -16.96 -8.65
N ASP A 62 -9.35 -17.29 -7.43
CA ASP A 62 -10.20 -17.32 -6.23
C ASP A 62 -10.02 -16.12 -5.30
N LYS A 63 -9.31 -15.07 -5.73
CA LYS A 63 -9.05 -13.89 -4.90
C LYS A 63 -9.32 -12.59 -5.64
N VAL A 64 -10.23 -11.80 -5.08
CA VAL A 64 -10.41 -10.40 -5.47
C VAL A 64 -9.42 -9.56 -4.69
N THR A 65 -8.50 -8.87 -5.38
CA THR A 65 -7.60 -7.91 -4.76
C THR A 65 -8.33 -6.59 -4.46
N SER A 66 -7.82 -5.83 -3.50
CA SER A 66 -8.28 -4.45 -3.24
C SER A 66 -7.21 -3.44 -3.68
N PRO A 67 -7.56 -2.45 -4.51
CA PRO A 67 -8.87 -2.26 -5.13
C PRO A 67 -9.18 -3.38 -6.15
N PRO A 68 -10.45 -3.74 -6.37
CA PRO A 68 -10.80 -4.69 -7.41
C PRO A 68 -10.50 -4.09 -8.78
N PHE A 69 -9.87 -4.87 -9.66
CA PHE A 69 -9.55 -4.49 -11.04
C PHE A 69 -10.42 -5.25 -12.05
N PRO A 70 -11.75 -5.04 -12.08
CA PRO A 70 -12.65 -5.86 -12.90
C PRO A 70 -12.47 -5.63 -14.41
N GLY A 71 -12.01 -4.45 -14.82
CA GLY A 71 -11.77 -4.10 -16.23
C GLY A 71 -10.41 -4.54 -16.77
N VAL A 72 -9.50 -5.01 -15.91
CA VAL A 72 -8.14 -5.38 -16.32
C VAL A 72 -8.14 -6.75 -16.98
N SER A 73 -7.72 -6.80 -18.23
CA SER A 73 -7.62 -8.01 -19.06
C SER A 73 -6.24 -8.69 -19.05
N LEU A 74 -5.28 -8.13 -18.30
CA LEU A 74 -3.93 -8.68 -18.15
C LEU A 74 -3.96 -10.14 -17.66
N GLN A 75 -3.10 -10.96 -18.26
CA GLN A 75 -2.83 -12.33 -17.86
C GLN A 75 -1.80 -12.37 -16.74
N HIS A 76 -1.71 -13.51 -16.06
CA HIS A 76 -0.66 -13.72 -15.06
C HIS A 76 0.72 -13.64 -15.72
N GLY A 77 1.61 -12.80 -15.17
CA GLY A 77 2.96 -12.58 -15.69
C GLY A 77 3.09 -11.41 -16.67
N ASP A 78 1.98 -10.82 -17.14
CA ASP A 78 2.04 -9.64 -18.01
C ASP A 78 2.63 -8.43 -17.27
N ALA A 79 3.32 -7.54 -17.99
CA ALA A 79 3.74 -6.27 -17.43
C ALA A 79 2.51 -5.42 -17.00
N LEU A 80 2.64 -4.70 -15.88
CA LEU A 80 1.60 -3.77 -15.44
C LEU A 80 1.52 -2.58 -16.41
N SER A 81 0.45 -2.55 -17.21
CA SER A 81 0.28 -1.55 -18.28
C SER A 81 -1.20 -1.21 -18.49
N GLY A 82 -1.45 -0.04 -19.07
CA GLY A 82 -2.80 0.48 -19.34
C GLY A 82 -3.23 1.60 -18.39
N PRO A 83 -4.44 2.17 -18.58
CA PRO A 83 -4.94 3.29 -17.78
C PRO A 83 -5.02 3.03 -16.28
N GLU A 84 -5.17 1.77 -15.87
CA GLU A 84 -5.23 1.34 -14.47
C GLU A 84 -3.86 1.31 -13.79
N PHE A 85 -2.77 1.25 -14.58
CA PHE A 85 -1.38 1.21 -14.11
C PHE A 85 -0.57 2.34 -14.76
N PRO A 86 -0.89 3.61 -14.46
CA PRO A 86 -0.25 4.75 -15.10
C PRO A 86 1.23 4.87 -14.69
N VAL A 87 2.07 5.23 -15.67
CA VAL A 87 3.47 5.59 -15.44
C VAL A 87 3.54 7.00 -14.85
N LEU A 88 4.14 7.15 -13.66
CA LEU A 88 4.21 8.44 -12.97
C LEU A 88 5.32 9.35 -13.49
N LEU A 89 6.47 8.75 -13.77
CA LEU A 89 7.62 9.45 -14.33
C LEU A 89 7.88 8.77 -15.67
N GLY A 90 7.68 9.51 -16.77
CA GLY A 90 8.04 9.02 -18.09
C GLY A 90 9.51 8.60 -18.13
N ALA A 91 9.88 7.82 -19.15
CA ALA A 91 11.30 7.53 -19.38
C ALA A 91 12.08 8.86 -19.42
N PRO A 92 13.29 8.92 -18.83
CA PRO A 92 14.16 10.09 -18.98
C PRO A 92 14.43 10.41 -20.45
#